data_AF-A0A6P8IF53-F1
#
_entry.id   AF-A0A6P8IF53-F1
#
_cell.length_a   1.000
_cell.length_b   1.000
_cell.length_c   1.000
_cell.angle_alpha   90.00
_cell.angle_beta   90.00
_cell.angle_gamma   90.00
#
_symmetry.space_group_name_H-M   'P 1'
#
loop_
_entity.id
_entity.type
_entity.pdbx_description
1 polymer ?
#
loop_
_entity_poly.entity_id
_entity_poly.type
_entity_poly.pdbx_seq_one_letter_code
_entity_poly.pdbx_strand_id
1 'polypeptide(L)'
;MAELKQELPRKGGYAPVEFSRGVPKRGPPGWLMILGGGFIMSVGFAMVVRGNRRRCELRKEQLQARISLLPVLQAESDRRVLQALKENEEEEAQIMKDVKDWSVGESVYNTNKWVTPMPEQIMKM
;
A
#
# COMPACT_ATOMS: atom_id res chain seq x y z
N MET A 1 -73.71 -62.25 -30.26
CA MET A 1 -73.30 -61.18 -29.33
C MET A 1 -71.80 -61.08 -29.42
N ALA A 2 -71.23 -59.96 -29.89
CA ALA A 2 -69.79 -59.81 -29.98
C ALA A 2 -69.19 -59.74 -28.56
N GLU A 3 -68.16 -60.54 -28.30
CA GLU A 3 -67.45 -60.55 -27.02
C GLU A 3 -66.61 -59.27 -26.92
N LEU A 4 -66.98 -58.37 -25.99
CA LEU A 4 -66.24 -57.15 -25.73
C LEU A 4 -64.97 -57.49 -24.95
N LYS A 5 -63.83 -57.51 -25.63
CA LYS A 5 -62.51 -57.65 -25.01
C LYS A 5 -62.16 -56.33 -24.30
N GLN A 6 -62.38 -56.29 -22.99
CA GLN A 6 -62.04 -55.15 -22.17
C GLN A 6 -60.55 -55.17 -21.80
N GLU A 7 -59.84 -54.08 -22.07
CA GLU A 7 -58.45 -53.91 -21.65
C GLU A 7 -58.40 -53.76 -20.12
N LEU A 8 -57.76 -54.71 -19.45
CA LEU A 8 -57.63 -54.78 -18.00
C LEU A 8 -56.15 -54.88 -17.63
N PRO A 9 -55.73 -54.35 -16.47
CA PRO A 9 -54.37 -54.57 -16.00
C PRO A 9 -54.11 -56.06 -15.82
N ARG A 10 -52.87 -56.49 -16.05
CA ARG A 10 -52.47 -57.88 -15.84
C ARG A 10 -52.81 -58.31 -14.41
N LYS A 11 -53.24 -59.56 -14.24
CA LYS A 11 -53.50 -60.15 -12.90
C LYS A 11 -52.18 -60.10 -12.10
N GLY A 12 -52.08 -59.14 -11.19
CA GLY A 12 -50.83 -58.79 -10.48
C GLY A 12 -50.54 -57.27 -10.37
N GLY A 13 -51.26 -56.43 -11.12
CA GLY A 13 -51.09 -54.96 -11.06
C GLY A 13 -49.83 -54.44 -11.78
N TYR A 14 -49.65 -53.13 -11.78
CA TYR A 14 -48.45 -52.48 -12.32
C TYR A 14 -47.33 -52.40 -11.26
N ALA A 15 -46.09 -52.27 -11.72
CA ALA A 15 -44.96 -52.00 -10.84
C ALA A 15 -45.19 -50.71 -10.04
N PRO A 16 -44.71 -50.65 -8.78
CA PRO A 16 -44.86 -49.45 -7.97
C PRO A 16 -44.09 -48.30 -8.62
N VAL A 17 -44.80 -47.20 -8.88
CA VAL A 17 -44.21 -45.96 -9.39
C VAL A 17 -43.77 -45.14 -8.19
N GLU A 18 -42.47 -44.83 -8.10
CA GLU A 18 -41.98 -43.88 -7.10
C GLU A 18 -42.51 -42.48 -7.42
N PHE A 19 -43.42 -41.99 -6.58
CA PHE A 19 -43.97 -40.63 -6.65
C PHE A 19 -43.19 -39.65 -5.77
N SER A 20 -42.30 -40.14 -4.90
CA SER A 20 -41.51 -39.31 -4.00
C SER A 20 -40.27 -38.73 -4.69
N ARG A 21 -39.93 -37.48 -4.35
CA ARG A 21 -38.76 -36.80 -4.89
C ARG A 21 -37.46 -37.35 -4.30
N GLY A 22 -36.70 -38.13 -5.07
CA GLY A 22 -35.39 -38.64 -4.68
C GLY A 22 -34.25 -37.63 -4.85
N VAL A 23 -34.16 -36.60 -3.99
CA VAL A 23 -33.01 -35.67 -4.01
C VAL A 23 -31.85 -36.25 -3.19
N PRO A 24 -30.70 -36.57 -3.80
CA PRO A 24 -29.54 -37.02 -3.04
C PRO A 24 -28.96 -35.86 -2.23
N LYS A 25 -28.58 -36.12 -0.97
CA LYS A 25 -27.80 -35.16 -0.17
C LYS A 25 -26.39 -35.07 -0.77
N ARG A 26 -26.11 -33.99 -1.50
CA ARG A 26 -24.81 -33.75 -2.15
C ARG A 26 -24.01 -32.74 -1.34
N GLY A 27 -22.71 -33.00 -1.21
CA GLY A 27 -21.74 -32.10 -0.58
C GLY A 27 -21.38 -32.46 0.86
N PRO A 28 -20.28 -31.89 1.37
CA PRO A 28 -19.84 -32.09 2.74
C PRO A 28 -20.82 -31.45 3.74
N PRO A 29 -20.91 -31.99 4.97
CA PRO A 29 -21.75 -31.40 6.00
C PRO A 29 -21.25 -30.00 6.39
N GLY A 30 -22.16 -29.11 6.83
CA GLY A 30 -21.85 -27.70 7.08
C GLY A 30 -20.71 -27.45 8.07
N TRP A 31 -20.59 -28.26 9.11
CA TRP A 31 -19.50 -28.17 10.08
C TRP A 31 -18.13 -28.44 9.44
N LEU A 32 -18.05 -29.36 8.48
CA LEU A 32 -16.80 -29.67 7.77
C LEU A 32 -16.38 -28.51 6.87
N MET A 33 -17.34 -27.79 6.28
CA MET A 33 -17.04 -26.57 5.51
C MET A 33 -16.50 -25.45 6.40
N ILE A 34 -17.08 -25.25 7.58
CA ILE A 34 -16.60 -24.24 8.54
C ILE A 34 -15.20 -24.58 9.03
N LEU A 35 -14.93 -25.86 9.36
CA LEU A 35 -13.59 -26.29 9.76
C LEU A 35 -12.57 -26.13 8.62
N GLY A 36 -12.94 -26.52 7.40
CA GLY A 36 -12.08 -26.34 6.23
C GLY A 36 -11.75 -24.88 5.97
N GLY A 37 -12.75 -24.00 6.02
CA GLY A 37 -12.56 -22.55 5.90
C GLY A 37 -11.70 -21.96 7.02
N GLY A 38 -11.96 -22.36 8.26
CA GLY A 38 -11.18 -21.94 9.43
C GLY A 38 -9.72 -22.38 9.36
N PHE A 39 -9.46 -23.58 8.86
CA PHE A 39 -8.10 -24.09 8.67
C PHE A 39 -7.34 -23.33 7.57
N ILE A 40 -7.98 -23.07 6.43
CA ILE A 40 -7.36 -22.29 5.35
C ILE A 40 -7.04 -20.87 5.83
N MET A 41 -7.97 -20.26 6.57
CA MET A 41 -7.77 -18.93 7.15
C MET A 41 -6.61 -18.91 8.14
N SER A 42 -6.52 -19.87 9.07
CA SER A 42 -5.45 -19.90 10.08
C SER A 42 -4.06 -20.06 9.43
N VAL A 43 -3.95 -20.91 8.41
CA VAL A 43 -2.72 -21.07 7.62
C VAL A 43 -2.39 -19.77 6.87
N GLY A 44 -3.37 -19.15 6.23
CA GLY A 44 -3.20 -17.86 5.54
C GLY A 44 -2.67 -16.77 6.47
N PHE A 45 -3.24 -16.62 7.66
CA PHE A 45 -2.77 -15.65 8.65
C PHE A 45 -1.35 -15.94 9.13
N ALA A 46 -0.98 -17.21 9.34
CA ALA A 46 0.38 -17.58 9.72
C ALA A 46 1.42 -17.18 8.66
N MET A 47 1.08 -17.38 7.37
CA MET A 47 1.93 -16.95 6.24
C MET A 47 2.05 -15.43 6.18
N VAL A 48 0.95 -14.69 6.36
CA VAL A 48 0.95 -13.22 6.39
C VAL A 48 1.81 -12.69 7.52
N VAL A 49 1.71 -13.25 8.73
CA VAL A 49 2.53 -12.85 9.87
C VAL A 49 4.02 -13.04 9.57
N ARG A 50 4.40 -14.18 8.98
CA ARG A 50 5.79 -14.43 8.56
C ARG A 50 6.25 -13.44 7.49
N GLY A 51 5.40 -13.16 6.50
CA GLY A 51 5.67 -12.18 5.45
C GLY A 51 5.86 -10.76 5.99
N ASN A 52 5.00 -10.33 6.91
CA ASN A 52 5.07 -9.02 7.54
C ASN A 52 6.35 -8.84 8.35
N ARG A 53 6.75 -9.86 9.12
CA ARG A 53 8.04 -9.85 9.83
C ARG A 53 9.20 -9.66 8.87
N ARG A 54 9.22 -10.39 7.74
CA ARG A 54 10.27 -10.23 6.72
C ARG A 54 10.26 -8.82 6.11
N ARG A 55 9.10 -8.25 5.80
CA ARG A 55 8.99 -6.87 5.28
C ARG A 55 9.50 -5.84 6.28
N CYS A 56 9.25 -6.03 7.57
CA CYS A 56 9.80 -5.17 8.61
C CYS A 56 11.33 -5.23 8.66
N GLU A 57 11.93 -6.42 8.60
CA GLU A 57 13.39 -6.56 8.55
C GLU A 57 13.98 -5.89 7.29
N LEU A 58 13.39 -6.10 6.11
CA LEU A 58 13.84 -5.42 4.88
C LEU A 58 13.74 -3.89 4.99
N ARG A 59 12.68 -3.37 5.63
CA ARG A 59 12.55 -1.92 5.86
C ARG A 59 13.60 -1.41 6.84
N LYS A 60 13.96 -2.17 7.88
CA LYS A 60 15.05 -1.82 8.80
C LYS A 60 16.39 -1.78 8.06
N GLU A 61 16.67 -2.77 7.22
CA GLU A 61 17.88 -2.80 6.38
C GLU A 61 17.96 -1.57 5.47
N GLN A 62 16.86 -1.22 4.78
CA GLN A 62 16.78 -0.01 3.95
C GLN A 62 17.01 1.28 4.75
N LEU A 63 16.43 1.39 5.95
CA LEU A 63 16.63 2.55 6.82
C LEU A 63 18.08 2.64 7.29
N GLN A 64 18.70 1.52 7.67
CA GLN A 64 20.11 1.50 8.06
C GLN A 64 21.02 1.94 6.91
N ALA A 65 20.79 1.44 5.70
CA ALA A 65 21.52 1.87 4.50
C ALA A 65 21.35 3.38 4.22
N ARG A 66 20.15 3.93 4.45
CA ARG A 66 19.90 5.36 4.33
C ARG A 66 20.64 6.16 5.41
N ILE A 67 20.59 5.72 6.67
CA ILE A 67 21.26 6.39 7.79
C ILE A 67 22.77 6.43 7.55
N SER A 68 23.37 5.37 7.01
CA SER A 68 24.81 5.36 6.69
C SER A 68 25.21 6.36 5.60
N LEU A 69 24.32 6.64 4.64
CA LEU A 69 24.58 7.60 3.54
C LEU A 69 24.21 9.05 3.89
N LEU A 70 23.28 9.23 4.84
CA LEU A 70 22.77 10.53 5.26
C LEU A 70 23.86 11.59 5.54
N PRO A 71 24.94 11.33 6.30
CA PRO A 71 25.91 12.38 6.62
C PRO A 71 26.63 12.93 5.38
N VAL A 72 26.90 12.07 4.38
CA VAL A 72 27.54 12.52 3.13
C VAL A 72 26.57 13.37 2.31
N LEU A 73 25.32 12.90 2.17
CA LEU A 73 24.29 13.64 1.45
C LEU A 73 23.98 15.00 2.10
N GLN A 74 23.95 15.05 3.43
CA GLN A 74 23.75 16.28 4.19
C GLN A 74 24.92 17.25 3.99
N ALA A 75 26.16 16.76 4.07
CA ALA A 75 27.33 17.60 3.83
C ALA A 75 27.35 18.18 2.41
N GLU A 76 26.96 17.40 1.40
CA GLU A 76 26.83 17.91 0.04
C GLU A 76 25.70 18.92 -0.11
N SER A 77 24.54 18.70 0.51
CA SER A 77 23.43 19.68 0.46
C SER A 77 23.82 20.98 1.15
N ASP A 78 24.47 20.92 2.31
CA ASP A 78 24.90 22.10 3.06
C ASP A 78 25.89 22.92 2.24
N ARG A 79 26.86 22.27 1.58
CA ARG A 79 27.80 22.93 0.65
C ARG A 79 27.09 23.62 -0.51
N ARG A 80 26.14 22.94 -1.16
CA ARG A 80 25.38 23.50 -2.29
C ARG A 80 24.59 24.74 -1.86
N VAL A 81 23.92 24.68 -0.70
CA VAL A 81 23.13 25.79 -0.17
C VAL A 81 24.00 26.99 0.16
N LEU A 82 25.11 26.78 0.88
CA LEU A 82 26.01 27.88 1.25
C LEU A 82 26.68 28.50 0.02
N GLN A 83 27.04 27.70 -0.98
CA GLN A 83 27.58 28.22 -2.23
C GLN A 83 26.56 29.10 -2.96
N ALA A 84 25.32 28.64 -3.12
CA ALA A 84 24.29 29.41 -3.80
C ALA A 84 23.97 30.72 -3.07
N LEU A 85 23.88 30.69 -1.75
CA LEU A 85 23.68 31.91 -0.96
C LEU A 85 24.85 32.88 -1.09
N LYS A 86 26.09 32.36 -1.17
CA LYS A 86 27.26 33.20 -1.35
C LYS A 86 27.27 33.89 -2.71
N GLU A 87 26.93 33.16 -3.77
CA GLU A 87 26.78 33.72 -5.11
C GLU A 87 25.67 34.78 -5.15
N ASN A 88 24.53 34.54 -4.49
CA ASN A 88 23.43 35.49 -4.44
C ASN A 88 23.80 36.76 -3.66
N GLU A 89 24.56 36.65 -2.57
CA GLU A 89 25.09 37.79 -1.82
C GLU A 89 26.07 38.64 -2.67
N GLU A 90 26.90 37.98 -3.49
CA GLU A 90 27.81 38.66 -4.42
C GLU A 90 27.07 39.37 -5.55
N GLU A 91 26.04 38.75 -6.12
CA GLU A 91 25.16 39.34 -7.13
C GLU A 91 24.35 40.51 -6.55
N GLU A 92 23.79 40.35 -5.35
CA GLU A 92 23.10 41.41 -4.61
C GLU A 92 24.04 42.60 -4.36
N ALA A 93 25.28 42.34 -3.92
CA ALA A 93 26.31 43.36 -3.73
C ALA A 93 26.64 44.11 -5.02
N GLN A 94 26.50 43.46 -6.18
CA GLN A 94 26.72 44.09 -7.48
C GLN A 94 25.53 44.91 -7.95
N ILE A 95 24.31 44.40 -7.75
CA ILE A 95 23.06 45.03 -8.22
C ILE A 95 22.68 46.22 -7.34
N MET A 96 22.88 46.13 -6.03
CA MET A 96 22.37 47.11 -5.06
C MET A 96 23.38 48.21 -4.69
N LYS A 97 24.48 48.35 -5.44
CA LYS A 97 25.54 49.35 -5.15
C LYS A 97 25.05 50.79 -5.10
N ASP A 98 24.05 51.11 -5.92
CA ASP A 98 23.59 52.49 -6.13
C ASP A 98 22.39 52.86 -5.24
N VAL A 99 21.85 51.90 -4.47
CA VAL A 99 20.65 52.11 -3.65
C VAL A 99 21.06 52.59 -2.25
N LYS A 100 20.60 53.81 -1.90
CA LYS A 100 20.80 54.37 -0.56
C LYS A 100 19.95 53.60 0.46
N ASP A 101 20.54 53.27 1.61
CA ASP A 101 19.94 52.52 2.73
C ASP A 101 19.75 51.01 2.49
N TRP A 102 20.47 50.42 1.53
CA TRP A 102 20.53 48.96 1.35
C TRP A 102 21.80 48.35 1.95
N SER A 103 21.61 47.31 2.75
CA SER A 103 22.64 46.52 3.43
C SER A 103 22.65 45.11 2.86
N VAL A 104 23.71 44.78 2.14
CA VAL A 104 23.88 43.46 1.51
C VAL A 104 23.93 42.37 2.58
N GLY A 105 23.18 41.29 2.38
CA GLY A 105 23.20 40.12 3.26
C GLY A 105 22.60 40.34 4.65
N GLU A 106 21.84 41.43 4.85
CA GLU A 106 21.15 41.64 6.13
C GLU A 106 20.02 40.62 6.34
N SER A 107 20.01 39.98 7.51
CA SER A 107 18.95 39.05 7.88
C SER A 107 17.64 39.80 8.11
N VAL A 108 16.60 39.39 7.38
CA VAL A 108 15.22 39.86 7.59
C VAL A 108 14.68 39.48 8.99
N TYR A 109 15.25 38.42 9.59
CA TYR A 109 14.85 37.96 10.91
C TYR A 109 15.65 38.67 12.01
N ASN A 110 14.95 39.04 13.09
CA ASN A 110 15.52 39.64 14.31
C ASN A 110 16.31 38.63 15.18
N THR A 111 16.62 37.43 14.68
CA THR A 111 17.30 36.38 15.44
C THR A 111 18.65 36.06 14.83
N ASN A 112 19.68 35.90 15.67
CA ASN A 112 21.02 35.46 15.26
C ASN A 112 21.11 33.95 14.97
N LYS A 113 19.98 33.28 14.78
CA LYS A 113 19.92 31.84 14.49
C LYS A 113 19.93 31.64 12.98
N TRP A 114 20.59 30.57 12.53
CA TRP A 114 20.45 30.13 11.15
C TRP A 114 18.99 29.79 10.85
N VAL A 115 18.46 30.37 9.79
CA VAL A 115 17.14 30.04 9.25
C VAL A 115 17.36 29.34 7.92
N THR A 116 16.69 28.20 7.74
CA THR A 116 16.76 27.47 6.47
C THR A 116 16.21 28.35 5.35
N PRO A 117 17.00 28.63 4.31
CA PRO A 117 16.58 29.49 3.20
C PRO A 117 15.41 28.84 2.44
N MET A 118 14.52 29.69 1.93
CA MET A 118 13.43 29.27 1.06
C MET A 118 13.97 28.84 -0.31
N PRO A 119 13.30 27.94 -1.04
CA PRO A 119 13.74 27.51 -2.36
C PRO A 119 13.98 28.67 -3.33
N GLU A 120 13.15 29.72 -3.27
CA GLU A 120 13.27 30.94 -4.08
C GLU A 120 14.54 31.75 -3.78
N GLN A 121 15.08 31.65 -2.55
CA GLN A 121 16.31 32.35 -2.16
C GLN A 121 17.57 31.62 -2.62
N ILE A 122 17.45 30.35 -3.04
CA ILE A 122 18.56 29.52 -3.51
C ILE A 122 18.50 29.33 -5.03
N MET A 123 17.30 29.14 -5.58
CA MET A 123 17.10 28.97 -7.01
C MET A 123 17.22 30.30 -7.73
N LYS A 124 18.23 30.43 -8.59
CA LYS A 124 18.26 31.46 -9.63
C LYS A 124 17.08 31.18 -10.58
N MET A 125 16.20 32.15 -10.77
CA MET A 125 15.11 32.05 -11.76
C MET A 125 15.65 31.97 -13.19
#